data_AF-A0A1B0FE48-F1
#
_entry.id   AF-A0A1B0FE48-F1
#
_cell.length_a   1.000
_cell.length_b   1.000
_cell.length_c   1.000
_cell.angle_alpha   90.00
_cell.angle_beta   90.00
_cell.angle_gamma   90.00
#
_symmetry.space_group_name_H-M   'P 1'
#
loop_
_entity.id
_entity.type
_entity.pdbx_description
1 polymer ?
#
loop_
_entity_poly.entity_id
_entity_poly.type
_entity_poly.pdbx_seq_one_letter_code
_entity_poly.pdbx_strand_id
1 'polypeptide(L)'
;MFKSLTECLNSVFSKLRGKSIISEDDFNLAMREIRIALIEADVSLEVAKKFSNDIKDKVIGEKVIKSVSPAQMIIKIVQDNLVAVLGSEKSDLNLAVKPPAVIMMVDLQGAGKTTTSGKLALKLKKQKKKVMLASLDIYRPAAQKQLEVLGKQIDVQTLPVVIDEKPITITKRAIAIAKNGNYDVLILDTAGRLHIDNNMMNELKAVKEIASPAEVILVADAMIGQDAVNIAKLFNEVIGVTGIILTRVDGDARGGAALSMIMIADCPIKFIACGEKLSDFDDFYPDRIAKRILSIGDVVSLVEKAAEIVGQGEIDKIQKKVKKEIWIVAPDTDRSGAARSLDYPVKQSIGINQHSEREFSVSGTPADCVIIALNKVMNKKPDLILSGVNIGSNVGDDICYSGTIGAVMEGAARSIPSIALSQVYHNKIDWHNTKVFAPKVIAKLVKVGWPKNIVMSVNFPATEKVKGVEFAEQGEYNIDGDLTFTENSNGSFSLNWSREHSGSGSVNKLKEGFITITPVKLDFTDYDTLNAMKSSYADEFSSIAD
;
A
#
# COMPACT_ATOMS: atom_id res chain seq x y z
N MET A 1 4.07 0.99 14.61
CA MET A 1 4.53 -0.40 14.41
C MET A 1 5.84 -0.56 13.63
N PHE A 2 5.91 -0.48 12.29
CA PHE A 2 7.13 -0.95 11.57
C PHE A 2 8.22 0.09 11.27
N LYS A 3 8.07 1.33 11.72
CA LYS A 3 8.96 2.44 11.36
C LYS A 3 10.42 2.18 11.77
N SER A 4 10.65 1.68 12.98
CA SER A 4 11.99 1.33 13.47
C SER A 4 12.62 0.21 12.64
N LEU A 5 11.86 -0.85 12.33
CA LEU A 5 12.32 -1.92 11.45
C LEU A 5 12.68 -1.40 10.04
N THR A 6 11.86 -0.49 9.51
CA THR A 6 12.12 0.19 8.23
C THR A 6 13.41 1.01 8.24
N GLU A 7 13.60 1.85 9.26
CA GLU A 7 14.78 2.70 9.39
C GLU A 7 16.07 1.87 9.51
N CYS A 8 16.04 0.80 10.31
CA CYS A 8 17.20 -0.07 10.49
C CYS A 8 17.52 -0.87 9.22
N LEU A 9 16.53 -1.47 8.55
CA LEU A 9 16.76 -2.19 7.30
C LEU A 9 17.26 -1.26 6.19
N ASN A 10 16.72 -0.04 6.09
CA ASN A 10 17.20 0.98 5.15
C ASN A 10 18.66 1.38 5.40
N SER A 11 19.07 1.48 6.67
CA SER A 11 20.47 1.73 7.05
C SER A 11 21.39 0.64 6.51
N VAL A 12 21.04 -0.64 6.69
CA VAL A 12 21.85 -1.76 6.17
C VAL A 12 21.90 -1.73 4.64
N PHE A 13 20.76 -1.52 3.97
CA PHE A 13 20.71 -1.48 2.51
C PHE A 13 21.46 -0.31 1.91
N SER A 14 21.52 0.84 2.59
CA SER A 14 22.29 2.01 2.13
C SER A 14 23.79 1.69 1.98
N LYS A 15 24.36 0.90 2.91
CA LYS A 15 25.76 0.46 2.86
C LYS A 15 26.02 -0.53 1.72
N LEU A 16 25.03 -1.34 1.37
CA LEU A 16 25.12 -2.31 0.28
C LEU A 16 25.00 -1.66 -1.12
N ARG A 17 24.23 -0.57 -1.25
CA ARG A 17 24.00 0.12 -2.54
C ARG A 17 25.27 0.68 -3.19
N GLY A 18 26.33 0.96 -2.41
CA GLY A 18 27.59 1.51 -2.92
C GLY A 18 28.58 0.50 -3.51
N LYS A 19 28.31 -0.81 -3.43
CA LYS A 19 29.23 -1.87 -3.87
C LYS A 19 28.77 -2.51 -5.17
N SER A 20 29.66 -2.56 -6.17
CA SER A 20 29.41 -3.18 -7.48
C SER A 20 29.51 -4.71 -7.46
N ILE A 21 30.28 -5.27 -6.52
CA ILE A 21 30.42 -6.71 -6.25
C ILE A 21 30.31 -6.88 -4.73
N ILE A 22 29.46 -7.81 -4.29
CA ILE A 22 29.30 -8.17 -2.88
C ILE A 22 30.07 -9.47 -2.65
N SER A 23 31.08 -9.44 -1.79
CA SER A 23 31.79 -10.65 -1.35
C SER A 23 30.95 -11.44 -0.33
N GLU A 24 31.36 -12.68 -0.05
CA GLU A 24 30.74 -13.48 1.02
C GLU A 24 30.86 -12.79 2.39
N ASP A 25 31.99 -12.11 2.65
CA ASP A 25 32.19 -11.34 3.88
C ASP A 25 31.24 -10.14 3.98
N ASP A 26 31.01 -9.43 2.88
CA ASP A 26 30.05 -8.32 2.82
C ASP A 26 28.62 -8.78 3.07
N PHE A 27 28.26 -9.94 2.52
CA PHE A 27 26.97 -10.56 2.77
C PHE A 27 26.81 -10.98 4.24
N ASN A 28 27.82 -11.64 4.82
CA ASN A 28 27.81 -12.04 6.23
C ASN A 28 27.72 -10.83 7.18
N LEU A 29 28.42 -9.73 6.86
CA LEU A 29 28.32 -8.47 7.60
C LEU A 29 26.91 -7.88 7.52
N ALA A 30 26.31 -7.81 6.33
CA ALA A 30 24.94 -7.33 6.16
C ALA A 30 23.92 -8.18 6.91
N MET A 31 24.05 -9.52 6.87
CA MET A 31 23.18 -10.42 7.63
C MET A 31 23.33 -10.23 9.14
N ARG A 32 24.55 -9.96 9.62
CA ARG A 32 24.79 -9.61 11.03
C ARG A 32 24.11 -8.30 11.41
N GLU A 33 24.21 -7.28 10.57
CA GLU A 33 23.54 -5.99 10.83
C GLU A 33 22.01 -6.12 10.78
N ILE A 34 21.45 -6.88 9.83
CA ILE A 34 20.01 -7.19 9.78
C ILE A 34 19.57 -7.92 11.06
N ARG A 35 20.37 -8.89 11.54
CA ARG A 35 20.07 -9.60 12.78
C ARG A 35 20.04 -8.65 13.99
N ILE A 36 20.99 -7.74 14.09
CA ILE A 36 21.03 -6.72 15.16
C ILE A 36 19.80 -5.81 15.05
N ALA A 37 19.50 -5.32 13.85
CA ALA A 37 18.33 -4.48 13.58
C ALA A 37 17.01 -5.14 13.97
N LEU A 38 16.85 -6.44 13.69
CA LEU A 38 15.67 -7.21 14.10
C LEU A 38 15.57 -7.26 15.63
N ILE A 39 16.67 -7.52 16.33
CA ILE A 39 16.70 -7.58 17.81
C ILE A 39 16.38 -6.21 18.42
N GLU A 40 16.93 -5.12 17.86
CA GLU A 40 16.62 -3.74 18.29
C GLU A 40 15.14 -3.39 18.07
N ALA A 41 14.51 -3.97 17.05
CA ALA A 41 13.08 -3.85 16.80
C ALA A 41 12.21 -4.79 17.66
N ASP A 42 12.76 -5.38 18.73
CA ASP A 42 12.13 -6.33 19.64
C ASP A 42 11.71 -7.66 18.99
N VAL A 43 12.39 -8.07 17.92
CA VAL A 43 12.27 -9.44 17.38
C VAL A 43 13.01 -10.41 18.30
N SER A 44 12.46 -11.60 18.52
CA SER A 44 13.12 -12.61 19.35
C SER A 44 14.46 -13.05 18.76
N LEU A 45 15.43 -13.36 19.62
CA LEU A 45 16.76 -13.82 19.16
C LEU A 45 16.66 -15.07 18.30
N GLU A 46 15.74 -15.99 18.63
CA GLU A 46 15.47 -17.19 17.85
C GLU A 46 14.93 -16.85 16.45
N VAL A 47 13.98 -15.93 16.37
CA VAL A 47 13.37 -15.48 15.11
C VAL A 47 14.38 -14.71 14.26
N ALA A 48 15.14 -13.80 14.85
CA ALA A 48 16.18 -13.06 14.15
C ALA A 48 17.29 -14.01 13.62
N LYS A 49 17.63 -15.07 14.37
CA LYS A 49 18.57 -16.11 13.90
C LYS A 49 17.99 -16.90 12.73
N LYS A 50 16.77 -17.42 12.88
CA LYS A 50 16.06 -18.20 11.85
C LYS A 50 15.91 -17.38 10.57
N PHE A 51 15.39 -16.16 10.67
CA PHE A 51 15.21 -15.24 9.56
C PHE A 51 16.51 -14.98 8.77
N SER A 52 17.62 -14.70 9.47
CA SER A 52 18.92 -14.50 8.78
C SER A 52 19.45 -15.79 8.14
N ASN A 53 19.23 -16.96 8.75
CA ASN A 53 19.68 -18.24 8.20
C ASN A 53 18.88 -18.61 6.95
N ASP A 54 17.55 -18.42 6.98
CA ASP A 54 16.66 -18.66 5.82
C ASP A 54 17.09 -17.82 4.59
N ILE A 55 17.57 -16.59 4.81
CA ILE A 55 18.12 -15.74 3.75
C ILE A 55 19.46 -16.28 3.24
N LYS A 56 20.35 -16.72 4.14
CA LYS A 56 21.66 -17.26 3.78
C LYS A 56 21.53 -18.49 2.88
N ASP A 57 20.62 -19.40 3.20
CA ASP A 57 20.40 -20.62 2.43
C ASP A 57 19.84 -20.33 1.02
N LYS A 58 18.99 -19.32 0.88
CA LYS A 58 18.43 -18.88 -0.42
C LYS A 58 19.49 -18.24 -1.34
N VAL A 59 20.45 -17.52 -0.76
CA VAL A 59 21.50 -16.80 -1.52
C VAL A 59 22.58 -17.75 -2.07
N ILE A 60 22.91 -18.81 -1.33
CA ILE A 60 23.94 -19.80 -1.76
C ILE A 60 23.45 -20.65 -2.94
N GLY A 61 22.13 -20.72 -3.20
CA GLY A 61 21.53 -21.48 -4.29
C GLY A 61 21.15 -20.69 -5.55
N GLU A 62 21.00 -19.37 -5.49
CA GLU A 62 20.56 -18.56 -6.64
C GLU A 62 21.75 -18.07 -7.48
N LYS A 63 21.73 -18.37 -8.79
CA LYS A 63 22.67 -17.77 -9.74
C LYS A 63 22.40 -16.27 -9.83
N VAL A 64 23.41 -15.45 -9.51
CA VAL A 64 23.38 -13.99 -9.68
C VAL A 64 22.87 -13.64 -11.08
N ILE A 65 21.69 -13.03 -11.15
CA ILE A 65 21.10 -12.57 -12.40
C ILE A 65 21.96 -11.41 -12.89
N LYS A 66 22.64 -11.57 -14.04
CA LYS A 66 23.62 -10.60 -14.58
C LYS A 66 23.06 -9.18 -14.84
N SER A 67 21.75 -8.98 -14.77
CA SER A 67 21.04 -7.72 -15.03
C SER A 67 20.59 -6.95 -13.79
N VAL A 68 20.79 -7.50 -12.58
CA VAL A 68 20.34 -6.92 -11.31
C VAL A 68 21.54 -6.75 -10.38
N SER A 69 21.62 -5.62 -9.67
CA SER A 69 22.75 -5.44 -8.75
C SER A 69 22.65 -6.42 -7.56
N PRO A 70 23.76 -6.95 -7.04
CA PRO A 70 23.74 -7.83 -5.87
C PRO A 70 22.99 -7.25 -4.66
N ALA A 71 23.04 -5.93 -4.47
CA ALA A 71 22.29 -5.25 -3.41
C ALA A 71 20.77 -5.33 -3.63
N GLN A 72 20.30 -5.17 -4.86
CA GLN A 72 18.87 -5.29 -5.21
C GLN A 72 18.38 -6.74 -5.04
N MET A 73 19.22 -7.71 -5.37
CA MET A 73 18.93 -9.13 -5.15
C MET A 73 18.80 -9.44 -3.65
N ILE A 74 19.70 -8.95 -2.80
CA ILE A 74 19.60 -9.12 -1.34
C ILE A 74 18.32 -8.47 -0.79
N ILE A 75 18.00 -7.24 -1.23
CA ILE A 75 16.76 -6.55 -0.84
C ILE A 75 15.54 -7.41 -1.20
N LYS A 76 15.50 -7.93 -2.43
CA LYS A 76 14.42 -8.81 -2.87
C LYS A 76 14.34 -10.07 -2.02
N ILE A 77 15.45 -10.76 -1.78
CA ILE A 77 15.45 -11.99 -0.97
C ILE A 77 14.96 -11.72 0.45
N VAL A 78 15.37 -10.60 1.05
CA VAL A 78 14.87 -10.17 2.36
C VAL A 78 13.37 -9.86 2.30
N GLN A 79 12.88 -9.22 1.23
CA GLN A 79 11.45 -8.97 1.02
C GLN A 79 10.63 -10.23 0.87
N ASP A 80 11.05 -11.13 -0.02
CA ASP A 80 10.38 -12.39 -0.28
C ASP A 80 10.37 -13.23 1.00
N ASN A 81 11.44 -13.17 1.80
CA ASN A 81 11.48 -13.81 3.11
C ASN A 81 10.52 -13.14 4.11
N LEU A 82 10.44 -11.81 4.16
CA LEU A 82 9.47 -11.10 5.01
C LEU A 82 8.02 -11.42 4.62
N VAL A 83 7.70 -11.48 3.32
CA VAL A 83 6.37 -11.86 2.83
C VAL A 83 6.08 -13.32 3.17
N ALA A 84 7.04 -14.24 2.93
CA ALA A 84 6.87 -15.64 3.27
C ALA A 84 6.61 -15.85 4.77
N VAL A 85 7.28 -15.07 5.63
CA VAL A 85 7.07 -15.13 7.08
C VAL A 85 5.77 -14.49 7.50
N LEU A 86 5.41 -13.31 6.97
CA LEU A 86 4.20 -12.61 7.37
C LEU A 86 2.91 -13.23 6.80
N GLY A 87 3.04 -14.05 5.75
CA GLY A 87 1.95 -14.59 4.95
C GLY A 87 1.83 -13.86 3.60
N SER A 88 1.33 -14.57 2.59
CA SER A 88 1.15 -13.99 1.25
C SER A 88 -0.22 -13.32 1.05
N GLU A 89 -1.23 -13.75 1.81
CA GLU A 89 -2.62 -13.32 1.64
C GLU A 89 -3.29 -13.01 2.99
N LYS A 90 -4.34 -12.20 2.93
CA LYS A 90 -5.22 -11.92 4.07
C LYS A 90 -5.85 -13.22 4.56
N SER A 91 -5.73 -13.51 5.86
CA SER A 91 -6.42 -14.64 6.48
C SER A 91 -7.77 -14.20 7.05
N ASP A 92 -8.86 -14.63 6.43
CA ASP A 92 -10.22 -14.42 6.95
C ASP A 92 -10.55 -15.37 8.12
N LEU A 93 -11.63 -15.06 8.85
CA LEU A 93 -12.19 -15.96 9.87
C LEU A 93 -12.90 -17.14 9.22
N ASN A 94 -12.64 -18.34 9.73
CA ASN A 94 -13.34 -19.56 9.35
C ASN A 94 -14.73 -19.61 10.00
N LEU A 95 -15.67 -18.91 9.36
CA LEU A 95 -17.08 -18.90 9.75
C LEU A 95 -17.93 -19.88 8.92
N ALA A 96 -17.32 -20.62 7.99
CA ALA A 96 -17.97 -21.59 7.11
C ALA A 96 -18.25 -22.92 7.83
N VAL A 97 -18.84 -22.83 9.02
CA VAL A 97 -19.23 -23.95 9.87
C VAL A 97 -20.73 -23.90 10.14
N LYS A 98 -21.29 -24.98 10.70
CA LYS A 98 -22.69 -24.99 11.13
C LYS A 98 -22.91 -23.92 12.22
N PRO A 99 -23.84 -22.96 12.03
CA PRO A 99 -24.08 -21.92 13.03
C PRO A 99 -24.54 -22.48 14.39
N PRO A 100 -24.19 -21.82 15.52
CA PRO A 100 -23.32 -20.65 15.59
C PRO A 100 -21.84 -21.03 15.43
N ALA A 101 -21.10 -20.27 14.62
CA ALA A 101 -19.64 -20.35 14.59
C ALA A 101 -19.08 -19.83 15.92
N VAL A 102 -18.42 -20.69 16.70
CA VAL A 102 -17.88 -20.30 18.01
C VAL A 102 -16.45 -19.80 17.85
N ILE A 103 -16.19 -18.58 18.32
CA ILE A 103 -14.85 -17.97 18.38
C ILE A 103 -14.44 -17.89 19.84
N MET A 104 -13.34 -18.54 20.19
CA MET A 104 -12.78 -18.51 21.54
C MET A 104 -11.61 -17.54 21.60
N MET A 105 -11.75 -16.48 22.38
CA MET A 105 -10.71 -15.47 22.56
C MET A 105 -9.81 -15.88 23.71
N VAL A 106 -8.50 -15.94 23.49
CA VAL A 106 -7.49 -16.22 24.52
C VAL A 106 -6.44 -15.12 24.53
N ASP A 107 -5.82 -14.85 25.67
CA ASP A 107 -4.86 -13.75 25.81
C ASP A 107 -3.97 -13.97 27.05
N LEU A 108 -2.83 -13.29 27.02
CA LEU A 108 -2.13 -12.86 28.21
C LEU A 108 -2.92 -11.83 29.00
N GLN A 109 -2.58 -11.63 30.26
CA GLN A 109 -3.28 -10.62 31.04
C GLN A 109 -2.95 -9.22 30.50
N GLY A 110 -3.98 -8.48 30.08
CA GLY A 110 -3.87 -7.06 29.78
C GLY A 110 -3.66 -6.67 28.31
N ALA A 111 -3.70 -7.60 27.34
CA ALA A 111 -3.58 -7.22 25.91
C ALA A 111 -4.88 -6.70 25.28
N GLY A 112 -5.95 -6.57 26.07
CA GLY A 112 -7.19 -5.91 25.64
C GLY A 112 -8.28 -6.85 25.11
N LYS A 113 -8.23 -8.15 25.41
CA LYS A 113 -9.18 -9.17 24.92
C LYS A 113 -10.67 -8.80 24.99
N THR A 114 -11.16 -8.29 26.12
CA THR A 114 -12.58 -7.92 26.29
C THR A 114 -12.98 -6.80 25.32
N THR A 115 -12.12 -5.80 25.17
CA THR A 115 -12.32 -4.70 24.20
C THR A 115 -12.24 -5.21 22.76
N THR A 116 -11.26 -6.07 22.47
CA THR A 116 -11.09 -6.71 21.15
C THR A 116 -12.28 -7.59 20.78
N SER A 117 -12.89 -8.28 21.74
CA SER A 117 -14.12 -9.07 21.53
C SER A 117 -15.27 -8.17 21.10
N GLY A 118 -15.41 -7.00 21.72
CA GLY A 118 -16.38 -5.98 21.30
C GLY A 118 -16.12 -5.42 19.90
N LYS A 119 -14.84 -5.11 19.58
CA LYS A 119 -14.43 -4.67 18.24
C LYS A 119 -14.74 -5.70 17.15
N LEU A 120 -14.42 -6.96 17.41
CA LEU A 120 -14.70 -8.07 16.51
C LEU A 120 -16.21 -8.27 16.32
N ALA A 121 -16.99 -8.22 17.41
CA ALA A 121 -18.44 -8.30 17.33
C ALA A 121 -19.05 -7.17 16.49
N LEU A 122 -18.56 -5.93 16.66
CA LEU A 122 -19.00 -4.80 15.85
C LEU A 122 -18.68 -4.98 14.36
N LYS A 123 -17.47 -5.46 14.03
CA LYS A 123 -17.08 -5.75 12.64
C LYS A 123 -17.99 -6.81 12.01
N LEU A 124 -18.25 -7.92 12.72
CA LEU A 124 -19.13 -8.99 12.25
C LEU A 124 -20.60 -8.53 12.13
N LYS A 125 -21.07 -7.68 13.05
CA LYS A 125 -22.40 -7.05 12.95
C LYS A 125 -22.51 -6.17 11.69
N LYS A 126 -21.49 -5.38 11.36
CA LYS A 126 -21.44 -4.60 10.10
C LYS A 126 -21.47 -5.49 8.85
N GLN A 127 -20.97 -6.73 8.96
CA GLN A 127 -21.09 -7.76 7.92
C GLN A 127 -22.44 -8.51 7.95
N LYS A 128 -23.46 -7.95 8.62
CA LYS A 128 -24.81 -8.49 8.75
C LYS A 128 -24.89 -9.87 9.43
N LYS A 129 -23.93 -10.22 10.29
CA LYS A 129 -23.98 -11.42 11.13
C LYS A 129 -24.69 -11.11 12.45
N LYS A 130 -25.53 -12.04 12.91
CA LYS A 130 -26.12 -12.02 14.25
C LYS A 130 -25.14 -12.59 15.26
N VAL A 131 -24.51 -11.70 16.04
CA VAL A 131 -23.43 -12.05 16.98
C VAL A 131 -23.95 -12.08 18.41
N MET A 132 -23.44 -13.02 19.21
CA MET A 132 -23.60 -13.06 20.66
C MET A 132 -22.24 -13.04 21.36
N LEU A 133 -22.14 -12.30 22.46
CA LEU A 133 -20.94 -12.24 23.32
C LEU A 133 -21.19 -13.00 24.62
N ALA A 134 -20.20 -13.74 25.13
CA ALA A 134 -20.24 -14.34 26.46
C ALA A 134 -18.90 -14.18 27.18
N SER A 135 -18.93 -13.65 28.41
CA SER A 135 -17.73 -13.52 29.24
C SER A 135 -17.59 -14.74 30.12
N LEU A 136 -16.45 -15.42 30.00
CA LEU A 136 -16.02 -16.53 30.83
C LEU A 136 -15.00 -16.07 31.91
N ASP A 137 -14.66 -14.78 31.95
CA ASP A 137 -13.76 -14.20 32.95
C ASP A 137 -14.53 -13.93 34.26
N ILE A 138 -14.55 -14.95 35.13
CA ILE A 138 -15.15 -14.87 36.47
C ILE A 138 -14.17 -14.41 37.55
N TYR A 139 -12.88 -14.30 37.21
CA TYR A 139 -11.82 -14.01 38.17
C TYR A 139 -11.55 -12.52 38.28
N ARG A 140 -11.66 -11.78 37.17
CA ARG A 140 -11.43 -10.35 37.14
C ARG A 140 -12.68 -9.58 37.58
N PRO A 141 -12.57 -8.66 38.56
CA PRO A 141 -13.68 -7.82 38.99
C PRO A 141 -14.32 -7.09 37.82
N ALA A 142 -15.66 -7.14 37.76
CA ALA A 142 -16.48 -6.48 36.74
C ALA A 142 -16.18 -6.85 35.27
N ALA A 143 -15.42 -7.91 34.97
CA ALA A 143 -15.12 -8.29 33.59
C ALA A 143 -16.39 -8.64 32.78
N GLN A 144 -17.30 -9.42 33.39
CA GLN A 144 -18.59 -9.74 32.76
C GLN A 144 -19.45 -8.49 32.56
N LYS A 145 -19.42 -7.56 33.52
CA LYS A 145 -20.14 -6.28 33.42
C LYS A 145 -19.56 -5.37 32.34
N GLN A 146 -18.23 -5.35 32.20
CA GLN A 146 -17.55 -4.61 31.15
C GLN A 146 -17.97 -5.12 29.77
N LEU A 147 -18.00 -6.44 29.56
CA LEU A 147 -18.48 -7.01 28.30
C LEU A 147 -19.96 -6.67 28.05
N GLU A 148 -20.80 -6.69 29.09
CA GLU A 148 -22.21 -6.27 29.00
C GLU A 148 -22.34 -4.81 28.53
N VAL A 149 -21.56 -3.89 29.11
CA VAL A 149 -21.55 -2.47 28.72
C VAL A 149 -21.11 -2.31 27.27
N LEU A 150 -20.03 -2.99 26.86
CA LEU A 150 -19.56 -2.96 25.47
C LEU A 150 -20.62 -3.51 24.51
N GLY A 151 -21.26 -4.62 24.84
CA GLY A 151 -22.35 -5.20 24.05
C GLY A 151 -23.52 -4.24 23.86
N LYS A 152 -23.93 -3.54 24.93
CA LYS A 152 -24.97 -2.50 24.84
C LYS A 152 -24.56 -1.33 23.94
N GLN A 153 -23.32 -0.86 24.01
CA GLN A 153 -22.83 0.24 23.18
C GLN A 153 -22.90 -0.07 21.68
N ILE A 154 -22.67 -1.33 21.29
CA ILE A 154 -22.70 -1.77 19.89
C ILE A 154 -24.00 -2.46 19.49
N ASP A 155 -24.97 -2.52 20.40
CA ASP A 155 -26.25 -3.22 20.23
C ASP A 155 -26.03 -4.69 19.79
N VAL A 156 -25.19 -5.41 20.55
CA VAL A 156 -24.92 -6.84 20.42
C VAL A 156 -25.30 -7.53 21.73
N GLN A 157 -26.07 -8.61 21.64
CA GLN A 157 -26.55 -9.31 22.82
C GLN A 157 -25.40 -10.02 23.55
N THR A 158 -25.31 -9.78 24.87
CA THR A 158 -24.38 -10.46 25.76
C THR A 158 -25.12 -11.49 26.60
N LEU A 159 -24.46 -12.60 26.92
CA LEU A 159 -24.99 -13.59 27.84
C LEU A 159 -25.31 -12.96 29.21
N PRO A 160 -26.54 -13.12 29.75
CA PRO A 160 -26.86 -12.63 31.08
C PRO A 160 -25.96 -13.25 32.15
N VAL A 161 -25.52 -12.42 33.09
CA VAL A 161 -24.64 -12.84 34.19
C VAL A 161 -25.44 -13.60 35.23
N VAL A 162 -24.92 -14.75 35.65
CA VAL A 162 -25.41 -15.53 36.80
C VAL A 162 -24.27 -15.61 37.79
N ILE A 163 -24.55 -15.22 39.04
CA ILE A 163 -23.54 -15.15 40.11
C ILE A 163 -23.02 -16.56 40.41
N ASP A 164 -21.72 -16.69 40.68
CA ASP A 164 -21.01 -17.93 41.04
C ASP A 164 -21.04 -19.06 40.00
N GLU A 165 -21.45 -18.77 38.76
CA GLU A 165 -21.43 -19.74 37.67
C GLU A 165 -19.98 -19.98 37.18
N LYS A 166 -19.58 -21.25 37.02
CA LYS A 166 -18.24 -21.61 36.54
C LYS A 166 -18.10 -21.46 35.03
N PRO A 167 -16.90 -21.20 34.46
CA PRO A 167 -16.70 -20.99 33.02
C PRO A 167 -17.24 -22.10 32.13
N ILE A 168 -17.11 -23.36 32.56
CA ILE A 168 -17.65 -24.54 31.88
C ILE A 168 -19.18 -24.47 31.77
N THR A 169 -19.87 -24.08 32.84
CA THR A 169 -21.33 -23.97 32.87
C THR A 169 -21.80 -22.79 32.03
N ILE A 170 -21.12 -21.65 32.13
CA ILE A 170 -21.36 -20.46 31.29
C ILE A 170 -21.23 -20.82 29.81
N THR A 171 -20.20 -21.60 29.44
CA THR A 171 -19.96 -22.04 28.06
C THR A 171 -21.13 -22.87 27.51
N LYS A 172 -21.60 -23.88 28.27
CA LYS A 172 -22.75 -24.72 27.87
C LYS A 172 -24.00 -23.88 27.68
N ARG A 173 -24.26 -22.96 28.59
CA ARG A 173 -25.41 -22.04 28.55
C ARG A 173 -25.34 -21.08 27.35
N ALA A 174 -24.16 -20.52 27.09
CA ALA A 174 -23.91 -19.65 25.94
C ALA A 174 -24.22 -20.36 24.62
N ILE A 175 -23.74 -21.59 24.45
CA ILE A 175 -23.98 -22.40 23.25
C ILE A 175 -25.47 -22.72 23.08
N ALA A 176 -26.15 -23.10 24.15
CA ALA A 176 -27.59 -23.41 24.10
C ALA A 176 -28.42 -22.19 23.69
N ILE A 177 -28.15 -21.03 24.30
CA ILE A 177 -28.85 -19.79 23.98
C ILE A 177 -28.51 -19.31 22.55
N ALA A 178 -27.23 -19.41 22.14
CA ALA A 178 -26.82 -19.04 20.80
C ALA A 178 -27.50 -19.91 19.71
N LYS A 179 -27.62 -21.22 19.95
CA LYS A 179 -28.35 -22.13 19.06
C LYS A 179 -29.84 -21.82 19.00
N ASN A 180 -30.50 -21.69 20.16
CA ASN A 180 -31.94 -21.42 20.21
C ASN A 180 -32.32 -20.04 19.67
N GLY A 181 -31.41 -19.07 19.81
CA GLY A 181 -31.58 -17.70 19.31
C GLY A 181 -31.21 -17.52 17.84
N ASN A 182 -30.86 -18.58 17.12
CA ASN A 182 -30.39 -18.55 15.73
C ASN A 182 -29.26 -17.52 15.49
N TYR A 183 -28.26 -17.52 16.36
CA TYR A 183 -27.08 -16.69 16.19
C TYR A 183 -26.14 -17.28 15.14
N ASP A 184 -25.51 -16.41 14.35
CA ASP A 184 -24.50 -16.81 13.37
C ASP A 184 -23.15 -17.05 14.04
N VAL A 185 -22.80 -16.22 15.03
CA VAL A 185 -21.49 -16.23 15.69
C VAL A 185 -21.65 -16.08 17.19
N LEU A 186 -20.91 -16.89 17.95
CA LEU A 186 -20.75 -16.77 19.40
C LEU A 186 -19.29 -16.48 19.74
N ILE A 187 -19.00 -15.37 20.41
CA ILE A 187 -17.65 -15.04 20.87
C ILE A 187 -17.55 -15.28 22.38
N LEU A 188 -16.59 -16.11 22.78
CA LEU A 188 -16.28 -16.43 24.17
C LEU A 188 -15.04 -15.63 24.62
N ASP A 189 -15.24 -14.64 25.50
CA ASP A 189 -14.17 -13.84 26.10
C ASP A 189 -13.66 -14.51 27.39
N THR A 190 -12.49 -15.16 27.35
CA THR A 190 -11.96 -15.90 28.51
C THR A 190 -11.30 -15.00 29.56
N ALA A 191 -10.82 -15.54 30.67
CA ALA A 191 -9.89 -14.81 31.54
C ALA A 191 -8.52 -14.63 30.87
N GLY A 192 -7.85 -13.49 31.10
CA GLY A 192 -6.45 -13.27 30.72
C GLY A 192 -5.48 -13.89 31.74
N ARG A 193 -4.24 -14.23 31.34
CA ARG A 193 -3.34 -15.05 32.19
C ARG A 193 -1.90 -14.54 32.17
N LEU A 194 -1.32 -14.29 33.36
CA LEU A 194 0.07 -13.81 33.55
C LEU A 194 1.10 -14.96 33.54
N HIS A 195 0.76 -16.06 34.18
CA HIS A 195 1.61 -17.24 34.30
C HIS A 195 0.78 -18.49 33.99
N ILE A 196 1.44 -19.49 33.43
CA ILE A 196 0.83 -20.76 33.05
C ILE A 196 0.56 -21.56 34.33
N ASP A 197 -0.63 -21.39 34.91
CA ASP A 197 -1.14 -22.30 35.91
C ASP A 197 -1.80 -23.50 35.19
N ASN A 198 -1.35 -24.70 35.53
CA ASN A 198 -1.89 -25.96 35.01
C ASN A 198 -3.41 -26.08 35.22
N ASN A 199 -3.93 -25.61 36.36
CA ASN A 199 -5.35 -25.68 36.68
C ASN A 199 -6.15 -24.81 35.70
N MET A 200 -5.66 -23.60 35.46
CA MET A 200 -6.29 -22.68 34.52
C MET A 200 -6.21 -23.25 33.10
N MET A 201 -5.07 -23.78 32.64
CA MET A 201 -4.96 -24.34 31.28
C MET A 201 -5.89 -25.52 31.06
N ASN A 202 -6.09 -26.37 32.07
CA ASN A 202 -7.07 -27.45 32.03
C ASN A 202 -8.51 -26.91 31.89
N GLU A 203 -8.82 -25.78 32.51
CA GLU A 203 -10.12 -25.12 32.32
C GLU A 203 -10.32 -24.66 30.87
N LEU A 204 -9.32 -24.04 30.21
CA LEU A 204 -9.44 -23.66 28.80
C LEU A 204 -9.60 -24.87 27.89
N LYS A 205 -8.90 -25.98 28.18
CA LYS A 205 -9.08 -27.24 27.45
C LYS A 205 -10.51 -27.74 27.58
N ALA A 206 -11.06 -27.77 28.80
CA ALA A 206 -12.43 -28.18 29.04
C ALA A 206 -13.43 -27.27 28.30
N VAL A 207 -13.21 -25.95 28.32
CA VAL A 207 -14.02 -24.98 27.56
C VAL A 207 -13.92 -25.25 26.07
N LYS A 208 -12.71 -25.46 25.53
CA LYS A 208 -12.48 -25.76 24.11
C LYS A 208 -13.17 -27.05 23.69
N GLU A 209 -13.06 -28.12 24.47
CA GLU A 209 -13.71 -29.41 24.18
C GLU A 209 -15.23 -29.27 24.08
N ILE A 210 -15.84 -28.53 25.02
CA ILE A 210 -17.29 -28.30 25.03
C ILE A 210 -17.72 -27.37 23.89
N ALA A 211 -16.97 -26.30 23.66
CA ALA A 211 -17.30 -25.28 22.68
C ALA A 211 -17.03 -25.72 21.24
N SER A 212 -16.05 -26.61 21.03
CA SER A 212 -15.55 -27.01 19.72
C SER A 212 -15.39 -25.79 18.78
N PRO A 213 -14.59 -24.78 19.17
CA PRO A 213 -14.54 -23.51 18.48
C PRO A 213 -14.03 -23.67 17.04
N ALA A 214 -14.66 -22.92 16.12
CA ALA A 214 -14.20 -22.82 14.75
C ALA A 214 -12.90 -22.01 14.65
N GLU A 215 -12.74 -21.04 15.55
CA GLU A 215 -11.55 -20.19 15.66
C GLU A 215 -11.15 -20.04 17.13
N VAL A 216 -9.86 -20.23 17.40
CA VAL A 216 -9.22 -19.88 18.67
C VAL A 216 -8.28 -18.72 18.39
N ILE A 217 -8.66 -17.53 18.87
CA ILE A 217 -7.96 -16.29 18.55
C ILE A 217 -7.12 -15.84 19.73
N LEU A 218 -5.81 -15.80 19.54
CA LEU A 218 -4.87 -15.20 20.48
C LEU A 218 -4.86 -13.69 20.29
N VAL A 219 -5.30 -12.95 21.31
CA VAL A 219 -5.08 -11.51 21.37
C VAL A 219 -3.70 -11.28 21.95
N ALA A 220 -2.92 -10.41 21.31
CA ALA A 220 -1.58 -10.11 21.76
C ALA A 220 -1.26 -8.62 21.59
N ASP A 221 -0.54 -8.05 22.55
CA ASP A 221 -0.14 -6.65 22.53
C ASP A 221 1.12 -6.50 21.69
N ALA A 222 1.11 -5.57 20.73
CA ALA A 222 2.25 -5.31 19.85
C ALA A 222 3.49 -4.78 20.60
N MET A 223 3.35 -4.31 21.85
CA MET A 223 4.44 -3.88 22.71
C MET A 223 5.12 -5.03 23.47
N ILE A 224 4.49 -6.19 23.58
CA ILE A 224 5.09 -7.33 24.30
C ILE A 224 6.14 -7.96 23.40
N GLY A 225 7.42 -7.81 23.76
CA GLY A 225 8.59 -8.30 23.02
C GLY A 225 8.78 -9.82 23.09
N GLN A 226 9.94 -10.29 23.57
CA GLN A 226 10.29 -11.72 23.48
C GLN A 226 9.39 -12.66 24.30
N ASP A 227 8.77 -12.19 25.37
CA ASP A 227 7.92 -13.06 26.21
C ASP A 227 6.64 -13.51 25.50
N ALA A 228 6.09 -12.66 24.63
CA ALA A 228 4.90 -12.97 23.84
C ALA A 228 5.07 -14.23 22.98
N VAL A 229 6.29 -14.48 22.53
CA VAL A 229 6.64 -15.60 21.67
C VAL A 229 6.50 -16.93 22.38
N ASN A 230 7.12 -17.06 23.56
CA ASN A 230 7.06 -18.27 24.36
C ASN A 230 5.62 -18.60 24.74
N ILE A 231 4.85 -17.56 25.03
CA ILE A 231 3.44 -17.68 25.35
C ILE A 231 2.65 -18.15 24.13
N ALA A 232 2.81 -17.49 22.97
CA ALA A 232 2.06 -17.83 21.76
C ALA A 232 2.33 -19.29 21.35
N LYS A 233 3.59 -19.74 21.46
CA LYS A 233 3.98 -21.13 21.24
C LYS A 233 3.23 -22.08 22.17
N LEU A 234 3.23 -21.79 23.46
CA LEU A 234 2.59 -22.66 24.44
C LEU A 234 1.06 -22.68 24.33
N PHE A 235 0.43 -21.53 24.07
CA PHE A 235 -1.00 -21.50 23.79
C PHE A 235 -1.34 -22.28 22.52
N ASN A 236 -0.49 -22.20 21.50
CA ASN A 236 -0.70 -23.00 20.29
C ASN A 236 -0.54 -24.50 20.57
N GLU A 237 0.51 -24.92 21.27
CA GLU A 237 0.75 -26.32 21.62
C GLU A 237 -0.37 -26.91 22.50
N VAL A 238 -0.88 -26.12 23.45
CA VAL A 238 -1.80 -26.63 24.48
C VAL A 238 -3.28 -26.45 24.09
N ILE A 239 -3.64 -25.34 23.44
CA ILE A 239 -5.01 -24.97 23.10
C ILE A 239 -5.24 -24.95 21.59
N GLY A 240 -4.22 -24.92 20.73
CA GLY A 240 -4.36 -24.88 19.27
C GLY A 240 -4.95 -23.56 18.79
N VAL A 241 -4.10 -22.56 18.62
CA VAL A 241 -4.47 -21.22 18.14
C VAL A 241 -4.63 -21.27 16.62
N THR A 242 -5.64 -20.59 16.08
CA THR A 242 -5.94 -20.57 14.65
C THR A 242 -5.72 -19.18 14.03
N GLY A 243 -5.59 -18.15 14.85
CA GLY A 243 -5.28 -16.80 14.39
C GLY A 243 -4.89 -15.86 15.53
N ILE A 244 -4.25 -14.76 15.15
CA ILE A 244 -3.76 -13.74 16.07
C ILE A 244 -4.44 -12.40 15.78
N ILE A 245 -4.75 -11.65 16.83
CA ILE A 245 -5.12 -10.23 16.76
C ILE A 245 -4.07 -9.43 17.51
N LEU A 246 -3.45 -8.47 16.82
CA LEU A 246 -2.52 -7.54 17.45
C LEU A 246 -3.23 -6.28 17.94
N THR A 247 -2.95 -5.87 19.18
CA THR A 247 -3.49 -4.64 19.78
C THR A 247 -2.40 -3.60 20.01
N ARG A 248 -2.80 -2.34 20.25
CA ARG A 248 -1.91 -1.19 20.50
C ARG A 248 -0.87 -0.96 19.40
N VAL A 249 -1.25 -1.24 18.16
CA VAL A 249 -0.40 -1.09 16.96
C VAL A 249 -0.03 0.38 16.69
N ASP A 250 -0.87 1.29 17.18
CA ASP A 250 -0.74 2.75 17.15
C ASP A 250 0.29 3.33 18.12
N GLY A 251 0.72 2.57 19.14
CA GLY A 251 1.78 2.97 20.05
C GLY A 251 3.19 2.90 19.43
N ASP A 252 4.20 3.21 20.24
CA ASP A 252 5.63 3.09 19.90
C ASP A 252 6.12 1.62 19.81
N ALA A 253 5.20 0.70 19.50
CA ALA A 253 5.51 -0.68 19.26
C ALA A 253 6.46 -0.79 18.06
N ARG A 254 7.61 -1.45 18.24
CA ARG A 254 8.66 -1.62 17.23
C ARG A 254 8.35 -2.67 16.15
N GLY A 255 7.21 -3.37 16.28
CA GLY A 255 6.69 -4.30 15.29
C GLY A 255 7.39 -5.66 15.21
N GLY A 256 8.52 -5.86 15.89
CA GLY A 256 9.22 -7.14 15.93
C GLY A 256 8.48 -8.24 16.67
N ALA A 257 7.62 -7.88 17.63
CA ALA A 257 6.73 -8.81 18.32
C ALA A 257 5.79 -9.54 17.33
N ALA A 258 5.20 -8.80 16.39
CA ALA A 258 4.32 -9.34 15.36
C ALA A 258 5.01 -10.41 14.50
N LEU A 259 6.21 -10.09 14.01
CA LEU A 259 7.03 -11.00 13.21
C LEU A 259 7.38 -12.26 14.02
N SER A 260 7.73 -12.07 15.30
CA SER A 260 8.13 -13.16 16.17
C SER A 260 6.98 -14.10 16.49
N MET A 261 5.78 -13.57 16.69
CA MET A 261 4.58 -14.37 16.94
C MET A 261 4.23 -15.24 15.73
N ILE A 262 4.23 -14.70 14.50
CA ILE A 262 3.90 -15.49 13.32
C ILE A 262 4.93 -16.61 13.11
N MET A 263 6.22 -16.28 13.20
CA MET A 263 7.30 -17.19 12.82
C MET A 263 7.53 -18.35 13.81
N ILE A 264 7.02 -18.21 15.05
CA ILE A 264 7.11 -19.23 16.11
C ILE A 264 5.77 -19.89 16.42
N ALA A 265 4.67 -19.14 16.41
CA ALA A 265 3.35 -19.72 16.66
C ALA A 265 2.76 -20.40 15.42
N ASP A 266 3.30 -20.17 14.22
CA ASP A 266 2.80 -20.70 12.94
C ASP A 266 1.30 -20.40 12.73
N CYS A 267 0.88 -19.23 13.20
CA CYS A 267 -0.51 -18.78 13.18
C CYS A 267 -0.59 -17.44 12.43
N PRO A 268 -1.54 -17.26 11.51
CA PRO A 268 -1.69 -16.00 10.79
C PRO A 268 -2.25 -14.90 11.69
N ILE A 269 -1.79 -13.66 11.48
CA ILE A 269 -2.46 -12.48 12.04
C ILE A 269 -3.69 -12.19 11.17
N LYS A 270 -4.88 -12.15 11.77
CA LYS A 270 -6.15 -11.87 11.07
C LYS A 270 -6.52 -10.38 11.14
N PHE A 271 -6.29 -9.74 12.29
CA PHE A 271 -6.70 -8.35 12.52
C PHE A 271 -5.68 -7.56 13.33
N ILE A 272 -5.79 -6.24 13.23
CA ILE A 272 -5.03 -5.26 14.02
C ILE A 272 -5.98 -4.26 14.69
N ALA A 273 -5.69 -3.87 15.92
CA ALA A 273 -6.42 -2.86 16.66
C ALA A 273 -5.52 -1.64 16.90
N CYS A 274 -5.93 -0.49 16.35
CA CYS A 274 -5.14 0.75 16.26
C CYS A 274 -5.75 1.88 17.10
N GLY A 275 -5.94 1.64 18.40
CA GLY A 275 -6.53 2.62 19.32
C GLY A 275 -7.57 2.01 20.27
N GLU A 276 -8.17 2.85 21.10
CA GLU A 276 -9.12 2.42 22.13
C GLU A 276 -10.57 2.37 21.64
N LYS A 277 -10.93 3.12 20.58
CA LYS A 277 -12.32 3.17 20.11
C LYS A 277 -12.70 1.84 19.49
N LEU A 278 -13.98 1.50 19.59
CA LEU A 278 -14.55 0.28 19.00
C LEU A 278 -14.43 0.23 17.46
N SER A 279 -14.29 1.39 16.82
CA SER A 279 -14.02 1.53 15.38
C SER A 279 -12.60 1.18 14.97
N ASP A 280 -11.65 1.21 15.91
CA ASP A 280 -10.22 1.16 15.60
C ASP A 280 -9.78 -0.31 15.48
N PHE A 281 -10.27 -0.98 14.44
CA PHE A 281 -10.12 -2.41 14.21
C PHE A 281 -10.13 -2.74 12.72
N ASP A 282 -8.98 -3.12 12.18
CA ASP A 282 -8.75 -3.32 10.76
C ASP A 282 -8.29 -4.75 10.44
N ASP A 283 -8.49 -5.14 9.18
CA ASP A 283 -7.95 -6.37 8.63
C ASP A 283 -6.41 -6.29 8.52
N PHE A 284 -5.73 -7.40 8.80
CA PHE A 284 -4.28 -7.50 8.56
C PHE A 284 -4.01 -7.93 7.12
N TYR A 285 -3.22 -7.13 6.39
CA TYR A 285 -2.79 -7.40 5.03
C TYR A 285 -1.27 -7.61 5.01
N PRO A 286 -0.79 -8.86 5.06
CA PRO A 286 0.64 -9.17 5.14
C PRO A 286 1.50 -8.53 4.04
N ASP A 287 1.02 -8.53 2.80
CA ASP A 287 1.74 -8.01 1.63
C ASP A 287 1.95 -6.48 1.72
N ARG A 288 0.92 -5.74 2.14
CA ARG A 288 0.96 -4.29 2.33
C ARG A 288 1.92 -3.94 3.47
N ILE A 289 1.91 -4.75 4.52
CA ILE A 289 2.80 -4.58 5.67
C ILE A 289 4.26 -4.85 5.28
N ALA A 290 4.55 -5.95 4.58
CA ALA A 290 5.89 -6.28 4.11
C ALA A 290 6.46 -5.20 3.18
N LYS A 291 5.65 -4.72 2.23
CA LYS A 291 6.02 -3.61 1.33
C LYS A 291 6.29 -2.32 2.09
N ARG A 292 5.48 -2.02 3.11
CA ARG A 292 5.66 -0.84 3.96
C ARG A 292 6.88 -0.93 4.87
N ILE A 293 7.22 -2.12 5.37
CA ILE A 293 8.44 -2.35 6.17
C ILE A 293 9.67 -1.99 5.35
N LEU A 294 9.70 -2.38 4.08
CA LEU A 294 10.89 -2.18 3.27
C LEU A 294 10.91 -0.84 2.53
N SER A 295 9.78 -0.14 2.37
CA SER A 295 9.70 1.18 1.70
C SER A 295 10.46 1.23 0.36
N ILE A 296 10.54 0.10 -0.34
CA ILE A 296 11.34 -0.09 -1.56
C ILE A 296 10.44 -0.75 -2.63
N GLY A 297 9.31 -0.10 -2.95
CA GLY A 297 8.38 -0.58 -3.98
C GLY A 297 9.02 -0.68 -5.37
N ASP A 298 9.99 0.17 -5.67
CA ASP A 298 10.57 0.29 -7.01
C ASP A 298 11.62 -0.77 -7.34
N VAL A 299 12.46 -1.16 -6.37
CA VAL A 299 13.56 -2.11 -6.63
C VAL A 299 13.03 -3.51 -6.92
N VAL A 300 12.01 -3.97 -6.20
CA VAL A 300 11.44 -5.30 -6.43
C VAL A 300 10.76 -5.38 -7.79
N SER A 301 10.06 -4.31 -8.21
CA SER A 301 9.51 -4.24 -9.57
C SER A 301 10.59 -4.32 -10.66
N LEU A 302 11.78 -3.76 -10.41
CA LEU A 302 12.92 -3.82 -11.34
C LEU A 302 13.51 -5.22 -11.42
N VAL A 303 13.60 -5.94 -10.30
CA VAL A 303 14.10 -7.33 -10.26
C VAL A 303 13.09 -8.32 -10.84
N GLU A 304 11.79 -8.13 -10.59
CA GLU A 304 10.71 -8.91 -11.21
C GLU A 304 10.68 -8.73 -12.73
N LYS A 305 10.74 -7.47 -13.19
CA LYS A 305 10.87 -7.16 -14.62
C LYS A 305 12.15 -7.76 -15.21
N ALA A 306 13.27 -7.70 -14.49
CA ALA A 306 14.53 -8.29 -14.96
C ALA A 306 14.45 -9.84 -15.04
N ALA A 307 13.76 -10.49 -14.10
CA ALA A 307 13.54 -11.94 -14.14
C ALA A 307 12.59 -12.36 -15.28
N GLU A 308 11.55 -11.57 -15.57
CA GLU A 308 10.68 -11.76 -16.74
C GLU A 308 11.44 -11.57 -18.06
N ILE A 309 12.32 -10.55 -18.13
CA ILE A 309 13.12 -10.22 -19.33
C ILE A 309 14.15 -11.32 -19.65
N VAL A 310 14.69 -12.02 -18.64
CA VAL A 310 15.68 -13.10 -18.82
C VAL A 310 15.11 -14.31 -19.58
N GLY A 311 13.77 -14.42 -19.72
CA GLY A 311 13.11 -15.46 -20.51
C GLY A 311 13.20 -15.31 -22.04
N GLN A 312 13.70 -14.20 -22.60
CA GLN A 312 13.66 -13.92 -24.05
C GLN A 312 15.00 -13.38 -24.59
N GLY A 313 15.91 -14.31 -24.91
CA GLY A 313 17.33 -14.06 -25.22
C GLY A 313 17.67 -13.30 -26.51
N GLU A 314 16.70 -12.83 -27.31
CA GLU A 314 16.99 -12.11 -28.57
C GLU A 314 16.83 -10.57 -28.49
N ILE A 315 16.17 -10.05 -27.45
CA ILE A 315 15.88 -8.60 -27.30
C ILE A 315 17.04 -7.82 -26.64
N ASP A 316 17.90 -8.51 -25.86
CA ASP A 316 18.97 -7.93 -25.03
C ASP A 316 20.04 -7.13 -25.81
N LYS A 317 20.35 -7.52 -27.05
CA LYS A 317 21.39 -6.84 -27.85
C LYS A 317 20.94 -5.47 -28.34
N ILE A 318 19.65 -5.31 -28.62
CA ILE A 318 19.05 -4.03 -29.04
C ILE A 318 18.81 -3.15 -27.81
N GLN A 319 18.30 -3.72 -26.70
CA GLN A 319 18.12 -3.00 -25.44
C GLN A 319 19.43 -2.44 -24.87
N LYS A 320 20.55 -3.17 -24.94
CA LYS A 320 21.85 -2.67 -24.45
C LYS A 320 22.43 -1.49 -25.25
N LYS A 321 22.09 -1.37 -26.55
CA LYS A 321 22.49 -0.21 -27.36
C LYS A 321 21.64 1.03 -27.03
N VAL A 322 20.33 0.84 -26.88
CA VAL A 322 19.38 1.92 -26.57
C VAL A 322 19.50 2.42 -25.12
N LYS A 323 19.79 1.53 -24.15
CA LYS A 323 19.98 1.90 -22.74
C LYS A 323 21.19 2.84 -22.52
N LYS A 324 22.15 2.87 -23.46
CA LYS A 324 23.28 3.81 -23.45
C LYS A 324 22.95 5.22 -23.95
N GLU A 325 21.71 5.50 -24.35
CA GLU A 325 21.29 6.81 -24.86
C GLU A 325 20.16 7.45 -24.05
N ILE A 326 19.44 6.66 -23.24
CA ILE A 326 18.29 7.11 -22.45
C ILE A 326 18.73 7.57 -21.06
N TRP A 327 18.18 8.70 -20.62
CA TRP A 327 18.22 9.15 -19.23
C TRP A 327 16.84 8.96 -18.59
N ILE A 328 16.82 8.44 -17.37
CA ILE A 328 15.61 8.24 -16.58
C ILE A 328 15.75 9.07 -15.32
N VAL A 329 14.90 10.09 -15.17
CA VAL A 329 14.82 10.92 -13.97
C VAL A 329 13.35 11.00 -13.58
N ALA A 330 12.98 10.39 -12.46
CA ALA A 330 11.58 10.23 -12.07
C ALA A 330 11.36 10.54 -10.57
N PRO A 331 10.13 10.89 -10.15
CA PRO A 331 9.81 11.02 -8.74
C PRO A 331 10.03 9.70 -7.99
N ASP A 332 10.41 9.76 -6.71
CA ASP A 332 10.58 8.58 -5.83
C ASP A 332 9.27 8.05 -5.22
N THR A 333 8.18 8.76 -5.43
CA THR A 333 6.83 8.49 -4.93
C THR A 333 5.80 8.90 -5.97
N ASP A 334 4.58 8.36 -5.91
CA ASP A 334 3.49 8.79 -6.79
C ASP A 334 3.11 10.25 -6.50
N ARG A 335 3.08 11.08 -7.55
CA ARG A 335 2.77 12.51 -7.52
C ARG A 335 1.59 12.85 -8.45
N SER A 336 0.60 11.95 -8.52
CA SER A 336 -0.64 12.16 -9.26
C SER A 336 -1.30 13.50 -8.89
N GLY A 337 -1.74 14.27 -9.89
CA GLY A 337 -2.38 15.58 -9.68
C GLY A 337 -1.43 16.72 -9.27
N ALA A 338 -0.11 16.53 -9.29
CA ALA A 338 0.85 17.57 -8.91
C ALA A 338 0.97 18.75 -9.90
N ALA A 339 0.29 18.70 -11.05
CA ALA A 339 0.30 19.76 -12.07
C ALA A 339 1.73 20.24 -12.41
N ARG A 340 1.91 21.56 -12.49
CA ARG A 340 3.22 22.24 -12.57
C ARG A 340 3.77 22.65 -11.21
N SER A 341 3.29 22.08 -10.11
CA SER A 341 3.77 22.44 -8.78
C SER A 341 5.28 22.30 -8.76
N LEU A 342 5.96 23.37 -8.37
CA LEU A 342 7.35 23.32 -7.95
C LEU A 342 7.31 23.38 -6.43
N ASP A 343 8.14 22.59 -5.76
CA ASP A 343 8.26 22.67 -4.30
C ASP A 343 8.92 24.01 -3.91
N TYR A 344 8.14 25.10 -3.89
CA TYR A 344 8.58 26.46 -3.58
C TYR A 344 7.46 27.29 -2.90
N PRO A 345 7.70 28.05 -1.80
CA PRO A 345 8.92 28.30 -1.06
C PRO A 345 8.85 27.73 0.38
N VAL A 346 9.39 26.53 0.63
CA VAL A 346 9.68 26.09 2.01
C VAL A 346 10.98 25.29 1.98
N LYS A 347 11.78 25.44 3.04
CA LYS A 347 13.07 24.82 3.37
C LYS A 347 13.09 23.27 3.33
N GLN A 348 12.66 22.63 2.24
CA GLN A 348 12.86 21.21 1.99
C GLN A 348 13.90 21.06 0.88
N SER A 349 15.00 20.38 1.20
CA SER A 349 15.97 19.96 0.19
C SER A 349 15.33 18.87 -0.68
N ILE A 350 15.25 19.10 -1.99
CA ILE A 350 14.88 18.04 -2.94
C ILE A 350 16.03 17.03 -3.00
N GLY A 351 15.76 15.80 -2.55
CA GLY A 351 16.70 14.70 -2.58
C GLY A 351 16.85 14.15 -3.99
N ILE A 352 18.08 13.85 -4.40
CA ILE A 352 18.41 13.21 -5.67
C ILE A 352 19.16 11.92 -5.36
N ASN A 353 18.61 10.78 -5.77
CA ASN A 353 19.21 9.48 -5.59
C ASN A 353 19.61 8.92 -6.95
N GLN A 354 20.91 8.68 -7.15
CA GLN A 354 21.43 8.05 -8.36
C GLN A 354 21.38 6.53 -8.23
N HIS A 355 20.73 5.85 -9.18
CA HIS A 355 20.64 4.39 -9.24
C HIS A 355 21.63 3.78 -10.23
N SER A 356 21.91 4.48 -11.32
CA SER A 356 22.97 4.14 -12.28
C SER A 356 23.50 5.39 -12.97
N GLU A 357 24.41 5.26 -13.94
CA GLU A 357 25.00 6.41 -14.66
C GLU A 357 23.93 7.38 -15.20
N ARG A 358 22.75 6.86 -15.58
CA ARG A 358 21.68 7.65 -16.24
C ARG A 358 20.30 7.46 -15.63
N GLU A 359 20.19 6.81 -14.47
CA GLU A 359 18.93 6.54 -13.80
C GLU A 359 18.95 7.20 -12.41
N PHE A 360 17.99 8.09 -12.15
CA PHE A 360 17.90 8.92 -10.95
C PHE A 360 16.46 8.96 -10.45
N SER A 361 16.28 8.93 -9.13
CA SER A 361 15.01 9.31 -8.51
C SER A 361 15.13 10.63 -7.75
N VAL A 362 14.03 11.39 -7.72
CA VAL A 362 13.96 12.74 -7.18
C VAL A 362 12.80 12.81 -6.19
N SER A 363 13.00 13.39 -5.01
CA SER A 363 11.91 13.47 -4.01
C SER A 363 10.86 14.55 -4.29
N GLY A 364 11.03 15.30 -5.39
CA GLY A 364 10.17 16.39 -5.84
C GLY A 364 9.16 15.95 -6.89
N THR A 365 8.58 16.92 -7.58
CA THR A 365 7.56 16.72 -8.61
C THR A 365 8.14 16.25 -9.95
N PRO A 366 7.30 15.81 -10.91
CA PRO A 366 7.75 15.54 -12.27
C PRO A 366 8.41 16.74 -12.96
N ALA A 367 8.02 17.97 -12.64
CA ALA A 367 8.67 19.17 -13.16
C ALA A 367 10.07 19.34 -12.55
N ASP A 368 10.22 19.13 -11.23
CA ASP A 368 11.52 19.14 -10.55
C ASP A 368 12.48 18.11 -11.13
N CYS A 369 11.97 16.94 -11.53
CA CYS A 369 12.77 15.92 -12.23
C CYS A 369 13.40 16.47 -13.50
N VAL A 370 12.65 17.22 -14.32
CA VAL A 370 13.17 17.82 -15.56
C VAL A 370 14.17 18.93 -15.26
N ILE A 371 13.89 19.77 -14.25
CA ILE A 371 14.82 20.83 -13.84
C ILE A 371 16.14 20.23 -13.37
N ILE A 372 16.10 19.23 -12.50
CA ILE A 372 17.28 18.55 -11.97
C ILE A 372 18.02 17.79 -13.07
N ALA A 373 17.28 17.11 -13.96
CA ALA A 373 17.85 16.43 -15.12
C ALA A 373 18.73 17.38 -15.93
N LEU A 374 18.17 18.54 -16.32
CA LEU A 374 18.82 19.45 -17.26
C LEU A 374 19.92 20.31 -16.63
N ASN A 375 19.85 20.59 -15.33
CA ASN A 375 20.80 21.51 -14.68
C ASN A 375 21.90 20.80 -13.89
N LYS A 376 21.66 19.56 -13.42
CA LYS A 376 22.59 18.89 -12.49
C LYS A 376 23.00 17.49 -12.93
N VAL A 377 22.06 16.71 -13.47
CA VAL A 377 22.27 15.28 -13.71
C VAL A 377 22.84 15.02 -15.10
N MET A 378 22.33 15.68 -16.13
CA MET A 378 22.74 15.47 -17.52
C MET A 378 23.88 16.41 -17.91
N ASN A 379 24.90 15.85 -18.55
CA ASN A 379 26.02 16.63 -19.10
C ASN A 379 25.74 17.23 -20.48
N LYS A 380 24.67 16.77 -21.14
CA LYS A 380 24.23 17.24 -22.46
C LYS A 380 22.71 17.34 -22.46
N LYS A 381 22.16 18.38 -23.11
CA LYS A 381 20.72 18.51 -23.30
C LYS A 381 20.18 17.32 -24.10
N PRO A 382 19.02 16.75 -23.71
CA PRO A 382 18.38 15.68 -24.45
C PRO A 382 17.77 16.19 -25.76
N ASP A 383 17.68 15.31 -26.74
CA ASP A 383 17.00 15.60 -28.02
C ASP A 383 15.47 15.52 -27.90
N LEU A 384 14.96 14.78 -26.91
CA LEU A 384 13.54 14.55 -26.65
C LEU A 384 13.31 14.24 -25.16
N ILE A 385 12.22 14.76 -24.60
CA ILE A 385 11.73 14.41 -23.25
C ILE A 385 10.42 13.63 -23.35
N LEU A 386 10.30 12.54 -22.58
CA LEU A 386 9.07 11.75 -22.41
C LEU A 386 8.71 11.72 -20.92
N SER A 387 7.46 12.04 -20.53
CA SER A 387 7.05 12.14 -19.12
C SER A 387 6.77 10.82 -18.39
N GLY A 388 7.08 9.68 -19.01
CA GLY A 388 6.51 8.39 -18.59
C GLY A 388 5.06 8.24 -19.04
N VAL A 389 4.45 7.08 -18.77
CA VAL A 389 3.07 6.82 -19.16
C VAL A 389 2.15 7.05 -17.97
N ASN A 390 1.30 8.07 -18.08
CA ASN A 390 0.26 8.38 -17.09
C ASN A 390 -0.80 7.27 -17.04
N ILE A 391 -1.29 6.99 -15.83
CA ILE A 391 -2.45 6.14 -15.60
C ILE A 391 -3.70 7.02 -15.64
N GLY A 392 -4.55 6.83 -16.63
CA GLY A 392 -5.66 7.73 -16.94
C GLY A 392 -5.34 8.67 -18.09
N SER A 393 -6.36 9.29 -18.68
CA SER A 393 -6.22 10.24 -19.79
C SER A 393 -5.76 11.62 -19.34
N ASN A 394 -4.98 12.27 -20.18
CA ASN A 394 -4.67 13.71 -20.14
C ASN A 394 -5.37 14.39 -21.33
N VAL A 395 -6.70 14.46 -21.26
CA VAL A 395 -7.56 15.12 -22.25
C VAL A 395 -8.38 16.20 -21.55
N GLY A 396 -8.93 17.16 -22.28
CA GLY A 396 -9.71 18.24 -21.68
C GLY A 396 -8.95 18.99 -20.58
N ASP A 397 -9.66 19.34 -19.52
CA ASP A 397 -9.11 20.11 -18.39
C ASP A 397 -8.07 19.35 -17.55
N ASP A 398 -8.00 18.02 -17.68
CA ASP A 398 -7.03 17.20 -16.94
C ASP A 398 -5.58 17.56 -17.28
N ILE A 399 -5.36 18.14 -18.47
CA ILE A 399 -4.07 18.65 -18.91
C ILE A 399 -3.51 19.68 -17.92
N CYS A 400 -4.36 20.49 -17.27
CA CYS A 400 -3.92 21.53 -16.34
C CYS A 400 -3.45 20.98 -14.99
N TYR A 401 -3.93 19.81 -14.58
CA TYR A 401 -3.63 19.21 -13.26
C TYR A 401 -2.61 18.07 -13.32
N SER A 402 -2.26 17.60 -14.53
CA SER A 402 -1.43 16.44 -14.72
C SER A 402 0.06 16.72 -14.50
N GLY A 403 0.68 15.99 -13.56
CA GLY A 403 2.12 16.05 -13.33
C GLY A 403 2.94 15.60 -14.54
N THR A 404 2.43 14.61 -15.30
CA THR A 404 3.10 14.15 -16.54
C THR A 404 3.09 15.22 -17.63
N ILE A 405 2.03 16.03 -17.72
CA ILE A 405 2.00 17.22 -18.59
C ILE A 405 2.93 18.29 -18.06
N GLY A 406 2.95 18.54 -16.75
CA GLY A 406 3.84 19.50 -16.12
C GLY A 406 5.32 19.26 -16.44
N ALA A 407 5.77 18.00 -16.39
CA ALA A 407 7.13 17.62 -16.78
C ALA A 407 7.48 18.00 -18.23
N VAL A 408 6.63 17.63 -19.19
CA VAL A 408 6.90 17.91 -20.62
C VAL A 408 6.75 19.39 -20.94
N MET A 409 5.87 20.11 -20.24
CA MET A 409 5.80 21.57 -20.32
C MET A 409 7.09 22.24 -19.83
N GLU A 410 7.71 21.70 -18.79
CA GLU A 410 9.01 22.18 -18.28
C GLU A 410 10.14 21.96 -19.31
N GLY A 411 10.07 20.86 -20.06
CA GLY A 411 10.94 20.59 -21.21
C GLY A 411 10.71 21.57 -22.36
N ALA A 412 9.45 21.77 -22.76
CA ALA A 412 9.06 22.69 -23.82
C ALA A 412 9.44 24.16 -23.50
N ALA A 413 9.33 24.58 -22.24
CA ALA A 413 9.74 25.91 -21.78
C ALA A 413 11.25 26.16 -21.99
N ARG A 414 12.06 25.09 -22.06
CA ARG A 414 13.49 25.13 -22.38
C ARG A 414 13.79 24.83 -23.85
N SER A 415 12.77 24.88 -24.70
CA SER A 415 12.85 24.58 -26.14
C SER A 415 13.38 23.17 -26.41
N ILE A 416 12.94 22.18 -25.63
CA ILE A 416 13.22 20.77 -25.86
C ILE A 416 11.92 20.08 -26.33
N PRO A 417 11.92 19.39 -27.48
CA PRO A 417 10.77 18.60 -27.92
C PRO A 417 10.33 17.66 -26.81
N SER A 418 9.04 17.68 -26.47
CA SER A 418 8.53 16.94 -25.31
C SER A 418 7.18 16.30 -25.62
N ILE A 419 7.01 15.03 -25.22
CA ILE A 419 5.79 14.24 -25.44
C ILE A 419 5.30 13.67 -24.11
N ALA A 420 4.02 13.89 -23.78
CA ALA A 420 3.34 13.19 -22.71
C ALA A 420 2.61 11.96 -23.24
N LEU A 421 2.67 10.86 -22.49
CA LEU A 421 2.01 9.60 -22.83
C LEU A 421 0.98 9.26 -21.75
N SER A 422 -0.16 8.72 -22.13
CA SER A 422 -1.26 8.43 -21.20
C SER A 422 -2.06 7.21 -21.63
N GLN A 423 -2.29 6.27 -20.71
CA GLN A 423 -3.09 5.07 -20.95
C GLN A 423 -4.43 5.20 -20.22
N VAL A 424 -5.52 5.23 -20.99
CA VAL A 424 -6.87 5.16 -20.42
C VAL A 424 -7.08 3.80 -19.76
N TYR A 425 -7.86 3.78 -18.69
CA TYR A 425 -8.32 2.56 -18.04
C TYR A 425 -9.77 2.74 -17.57
N HIS A 426 -10.48 1.63 -17.36
CA HIS A 426 -11.81 1.62 -16.74
C HIS A 426 -11.72 1.04 -15.32
N ASN A 427 -11.55 -0.27 -15.20
CA ASN A 427 -11.44 -0.97 -13.90
C ASN A 427 -10.04 -1.51 -13.61
N LYS A 428 -9.35 -1.94 -14.67
CA LYS A 428 -7.99 -2.50 -14.61
C LYS A 428 -7.17 -1.87 -15.72
N ILE A 429 -5.92 -1.55 -15.42
CA ILE A 429 -5.01 -1.01 -16.43
C ILE A 429 -4.56 -2.11 -17.41
N ASP A 430 -4.68 -1.81 -18.69
CA ASP A 430 -4.11 -2.60 -19.77
C ASP A 430 -3.09 -1.76 -20.55
N TRP A 431 -1.85 -2.23 -20.56
CA TRP A 431 -0.73 -1.55 -21.22
C TRP A 431 -0.54 -1.98 -22.68
N HIS A 432 -1.36 -2.90 -23.19
CA HIS A 432 -1.20 -3.48 -24.53
C HIS A 432 -1.11 -2.38 -25.61
N ASN A 433 -2.09 -1.48 -25.67
CA ASN A 433 -2.15 -0.43 -26.69
C ASN A 433 -0.95 0.51 -26.60
N THR A 434 -0.61 0.99 -25.41
CA THR A 434 0.58 1.85 -25.23
C THR A 434 1.85 1.13 -25.70
N LYS A 435 2.07 -0.13 -25.28
CA LYS A 435 3.27 -0.91 -25.67
C LYS A 435 3.38 -1.09 -27.18
N VAL A 436 2.27 -1.34 -27.86
CA VAL A 436 2.24 -1.62 -29.30
C VAL A 436 2.35 -0.35 -30.14
N PHE A 437 1.69 0.74 -29.73
CA PHE A 437 1.53 1.92 -30.57
C PHE A 437 2.44 3.09 -30.19
N ALA A 438 2.84 3.26 -28.92
CA ALA A 438 3.66 4.40 -28.50
C ALA A 438 4.98 4.52 -29.29
N PRO A 439 5.78 3.46 -29.50
CA PRO A 439 7.02 3.58 -30.28
C PRO A 439 6.76 4.05 -31.73
N LYS A 440 5.66 3.60 -32.34
CA LYS A 440 5.28 3.95 -33.71
C LYS A 440 4.84 5.41 -33.81
N VAL A 441 4.05 5.87 -32.85
CA VAL A 441 3.57 7.25 -32.78
C VAL A 441 4.73 8.21 -32.51
N ILE A 442 5.57 7.92 -31.52
CA ILE A 442 6.75 8.72 -31.18
C ILE A 442 7.69 8.83 -32.38
N ALA A 443 8.02 7.72 -33.04
CA ALA A 443 8.91 7.74 -34.21
C ALA A 443 8.35 8.60 -35.35
N LYS A 444 7.03 8.54 -35.60
CA LYS A 444 6.38 9.40 -36.59
C LYS A 444 6.40 10.87 -36.19
N LEU A 445 6.06 11.19 -34.94
CA LEU A 445 6.08 12.57 -34.44
C LEU A 445 7.49 13.17 -34.52
N VAL A 446 8.51 12.46 -34.06
CA VAL A 446 9.91 12.91 -34.12
C VAL A 446 10.35 13.15 -35.57
N LYS A 447 9.94 12.29 -36.49
CA LYS A 447 10.24 12.44 -37.92
C LYS A 447 9.55 13.65 -38.54
N VAL A 448 8.31 13.93 -38.17
CA VAL A 448 7.54 15.08 -38.67
C VAL A 448 8.08 16.39 -38.06
N GLY A 449 8.47 16.36 -36.79
CA GLY A 449 8.90 17.53 -36.03
C GLY A 449 7.74 18.45 -35.66
N TRP A 450 7.97 19.32 -34.69
CA TRP A 450 7.02 20.35 -34.26
C TRP A 450 7.75 21.51 -33.57
N PRO A 451 7.11 22.67 -33.38
CA PRO A 451 7.71 23.79 -32.65
C PRO A 451 8.11 23.38 -31.23
N LYS A 452 9.34 23.69 -30.83
CA LYS A 452 9.95 23.16 -29.59
C LYS A 452 9.30 23.67 -28.30
N ASN A 453 8.49 24.72 -28.37
CA ASN A 453 7.69 25.27 -27.28
C ASN A 453 6.29 24.64 -27.16
N ILE A 454 5.99 23.63 -27.98
CA ILE A 454 4.72 22.89 -27.97
C ILE A 454 4.95 21.48 -27.43
N VAL A 455 4.04 21.06 -26.56
CA VAL A 455 3.98 19.69 -26.01
C VAL A 455 3.05 18.85 -26.87
N MET A 456 3.39 17.59 -27.11
CA MET A 456 2.46 16.61 -27.70
C MET A 456 1.88 15.72 -26.61
N SER A 457 0.59 15.88 -26.30
CA SER A 457 -0.14 14.98 -25.39
C SER A 457 -0.72 13.81 -26.19
N VAL A 458 -0.26 12.59 -25.91
CA VAL A 458 -0.69 11.38 -26.61
C VAL A 458 -1.46 10.46 -25.67
N ASN A 459 -2.70 10.16 -26.02
CA ASN A 459 -3.58 9.30 -25.21
C ASN A 459 -3.92 8.01 -25.95
N PHE A 460 -3.77 6.88 -25.26
CA PHE A 460 -4.08 5.54 -25.76
C PHE A 460 -5.42 5.05 -25.18
N PRO A 461 -6.39 4.66 -26.01
CA PRO A 461 -7.70 4.25 -25.54
C PRO A 461 -7.65 2.87 -24.87
N ALA A 462 -8.61 2.62 -23.94
CA ALA A 462 -8.82 1.34 -23.28
C ALA A 462 -9.76 0.44 -24.10
N THR A 463 -9.38 0.12 -25.33
CA THR A 463 -10.17 -0.71 -26.25
C THR A 463 -9.34 -1.85 -26.83
N GLU A 464 -9.97 -2.97 -27.12
CA GLU A 464 -9.32 -4.10 -27.80
C GLU A 464 -8.89 -3.75 -29.23
N LYS A 465 -9.63 -2.85 -29.90
CA LYS A 465 -9.38 -2.49 -31.30
C LYS A 465 -9.23 -0.98 -31.47
N VAL A 466 -7.98 -0.54 -31.60
CA VAL A 466 -7.64 0.84 -31.96
C VAL A 466 -8.06 1.12 -33.42
N LYS A 467 -8.87 2.15 -33.62
CA LYS A 467 -9.37 2.54 -34.96
C LYS A 467 -8.34 3.29 -35.80
N GLY A 468 -7.46 4.05 -35.16
CA GLY A 468 -6.47 4.89 -35.82
C GLY A 468 -5.78 5.85 -34.86
N VAL A 469 -5.04 6.80 -35.43
CA VAL A 469 -4.39 7.90 -34.71
C VAL A 469 -4.94 9.20 -35.27
N GLU A 470 -5.45 10.08 -34.40
CA GLU A 470 -6.09 11.34 -34.77
C GLU A 470 -5.42 12.51 -34.06
N PHE A 471 -5.22 13.62 -34.78
CA PHE A 471 -4.91 14.90 -34.15
C PHE A 471 -6.22 15.53 -33.68
N ALA A 472 -6.30 15.88 -32.40
CA ALA A 472 -7.53 16.39 -31.80
C ALA A 472 -7.24 17.61 -30.92
N GLU A 473 -8.16 18.56 -30.94
CA GLU A 473 -8.19 19.66 -29.98
C GLU A 473 -8.35 19.12 -28.54
N GLN A 474 -7.94 19.91 -27.55
CA GLN A 474 -7.97 19.52 -26.14
C GLN A 474 -9.35 19.01 -25.70
N GLY A 475 -10.41 19.64 -26.21
CA GLY A 475 -11.79 19.34 -25.85
C GLY A 475 -12.12 19.86 -24.46
N GLU A 476 -13.38 19.73 -24.07
CA GLU A 476 -13.88 20.12 -22.76
C GLU A 476 -14.57 18.92 -22.11
N TYR A 477 -14.42 18.79 -20.79
CA TYR A 477 -15.29 17.91 -20.02
C TYR A 477 -16.57 18.65 -19.66
N ASN A 478 -17.68 17.93 -19.56
CA ASN A 478 -18.81 18.45 -18.83
C ASN A 478 -18.50 18.39 -17.33
N ILE A 479 -18.03 19.52 -16.77
CA ILE A 479 -17.62 19.68 -15.36
C ILE A 479 -18.79 19.39 -14.40
N ASP A 480 -20.02 19.64 -14.84
CA ASP A 480 -21.25 19.34 -14.11
C ASP A 480 -21.75 17.90 -14.33
N GLY A 481 -20.92 17.00 -14.88
CA GLY A 481 -21.23 15.58 -14.97
C GLY A 481 -21.66 15.00 -13.62
N ASP A 482 -22.38 13.87 -13.63
CA ASP A 482 -23.12 13.31 -12.47
C ASP A 482 -22.36 13.39 -11.12
N LEU A 483 -22.54 14.52 -10.46
CA LEU A 483 -22.14 14.82 -9.10
C LEU A 483 -23.19 14.16 -8.21
N THR A 484 -22.88 12.98 -7.69
CA THR A 484 -23.78 12.32 -6.74
C THR A 484 -23.24 12.45 -5.34
N PHE A 485 -24.01 13.11 -4.49
CA PHE A 485 -23.76 13.16 -3.06
C PHE A 485 -24.51 12.00 -2.41
N THR A 486 -23.77 11.09 -1.78
CA THR A 486 -24.36 10.04 -0.95
C THR A 486 -24.29 10.47 0.49
N GLU A 487 -25.43 10.69 1.14
CA GLU A 487 -25.46 10.87 2.59
C GLU A 487 -25.20 9.52 3.26
N ASN A 488 -24.09 9.44 3.97
CA ASN A 488 -23.71 8.27 4.74
C ASN A 488 -24.57 8.21 6.01
N SER A 489 -24.78 7.02 6.55
CA SER A 489 -25.60 6.78 7.75
C SER A 489 -25.13 7.51 9.02
N ASN A 490 -23.97 8.16 9.00
CA ASN A 490 -23.41 8.97 10.08
C ASN A 490 -23.61 10.48 9.86
N GLY A 491 -24.38 10.90 8.85
CA GLY A 491 -24.60 12.31 8.51
C GLY A 491 -23.45 12.98 7.76
N SER A 492 -22.42 12.22 7.33
CA SER A 492 -21.39 12.73 6.41
C SER A 492 -21.83 12.55 4.95
N PHE A 493 -21.32 13.39 4.04
CA PHE A 493 -21.59 13.25 2.61
C PHE A 493 -20.35 12.67 1.90
N SER A 494 -20.57 11.66 1.07
CA SER A 494 -19.60 11.19 0.09
C SER A 494 -19.90 11.84 -1.25
N LEU A 495 -18.94 12.58 -1.79
CA LEU A 495 -18.98 13.08 -3.15
C LEU A 495 -18.48 11.99 -4.10
N ASN A 496 -19.34 11.51 -5.00
CA ASN A 496 -18.91 10.66 -6.10
C ASN A 496 -18.92 11.49 -7.39
N TRP A 497 -17.84 11.39 -8.15
CA TRP A 497 -17.68 12.07 -9.43
C TRP A 497 -17.63 11.05 -10.56
N SER A 498 -18.51 11.19 -11.54
CA SER A 498 -18.43 10.45 -12.81
C SER A 498 -18.04 11.40 -13.93
N ARG A 499 -16.81 11.25 -14.43
CA ARG A 499 -16.30 11.99 -15.60
C ARG A 499 -16.71 11.35 -16.93
N GLU A 500 -17.57 10.33 -16.92
CA GLU A 500 -17.75 9.44 -18.07
C GLU A 500 -18.74 9.95 -19.14
N HIS A 501 -19.52 11.01 -18.92
CA HIS A 501 -20.78 11.16 -19.66
C HIS A 501 -20.76 12.07 -20.91
N SER A 502 -19.90 13.08 -21.04
CA SER A 502 -19.85 13.92 -22.27
C SER A 502 -18.59 14.78 -22.38
N GLY A 503 -18.15 15.04 -23.62
CA GLY A 503 -17.03 15.95 -23.91
C GLY A 503 -16.77 16.13 -25.40
N SER A 504 -16.01 17.16 -25.77
CA SER A 504 -15.64 17.50 -27.15
C SER A 504 -14.19 17.09 -27.48
N GLY A 505 -13.76 17.31 -28.73
CA GLY A 505 -12.37 17.14 -29.14
C GLY A 505 -11.75 15.77 -28.80
N SER A 506 -10.58 15.80 -28.18
CA SER A 506 -9.81 14.59 -27.84
C SER A 506 -10.53 13.65 -26.88
N VAL A 507 -11.43 14.16 -26.03
CA VAL A 507 -12.26 13.34 -25.11
C VAL A 507 -13.15 12.40 -25.92
N ASN A 508 -13.86 12.93 -26.92
CA ASN A 508 -14.78 12.14 -27.74
C ASN A 508 -14.02 11.15 -28.64
N LYS A 509 -12.92 11.59 -29.28
CA LYS A 509 -12.12 10.72 -30.16
C LYS A 509 -11.49 9.54 -29.42
N LEU A 510 -11.07 9.76 -28.18
CA LEU A 510 -10.53 8.70 -27.34
C LEU A 510 -11.62 7.66 -27.00
N LYS A 511 -12.85 8.10 -26.69
CA LYS A 511 -14.01 7.21 -26.48
C LYS A 511 -14.39 6.45 -27.75
N GLU A 512 -14.31 7.09 -28.92
CA GLU A 512 -14.53 6.43 -30.20
C GLU A 512 -13.48 5.34 -30.51
N GLY A 513 -12.38 5.24 -29.75
CA GLY A 513 -11.35 4.23 -29.89
C GLY A 513 -10.15 4.65 -30.74
N PHE A 514 -9.94 5.96 -30.93
CA PHE A 514 -8.75 6.50 -31.56
C PHE A 514 -7.66 6.80 -30.54
N ILE A 515 -6.40 6.63 -30.93
CA ILE A 515 -5.27 7.26 -30.23
C ILE A 515 -5.32 8.74 -30.57
N THR A 516 -5.33 9.61 -29.56
CA THR A 516 -5.37 11.06 -29.78
C THR A 516 -4.00 11.67 -29.59
N ILE A 517 -3.67 12.66 -30.43
CA ILE A 517 -2.51 13.53 -30.28
C ILE A 517 -3.02 14.97 -30.20
N THR A 518 -2.79 15.60 -29.06
CA THR A 518 -3.20 16.99 -28.80
C THR A 518 -1.97 17.86 -28.61
N PRO A 519 -1.72 18.83 -29.51
CA PRO A 519 -0.69 19.84 -29.32
C PRO A 519 -1.10 20.83 -28.22
N VAL A 520 -0.28 21.00 -27.19
CA VAL A 520 -0.55 21.85 -26.03
C VAL A 520 0.48 22.98 -25.96
N LYS A 521 0.00 24.21 -25.76
CA LYS A 521 0.80 25.44 -25.69
C LYS A 521 1.10 25.78 -24.23
N LEU A 522 2.18 26.53 -24.00
CA LEU A 522 2.55 27.08 -22.68
C LEU A 522 1.86 28.41 -22.37
N ASP A 523 1.59 29.20 -23.41
CA ASP A 523 0.96 30.50 -23.29
C ASP A 523 -0.55 30.34 -23.32
N PHE A 524 -1.18 30.60 -22.18
CA PHE A 524 -2.63 30.56 -21.99
C PHE A 524 -3.27 31.95 -22.14
N THR A 525 -2.50 32.95 -22.58
CA THR A 525 -3.03 34.31 -22.77
C THR A 525 -4.08 34.31 -23.89
N ASP A 526 -5.29 34.73 -23.54
CA ASP A 526 -6.28 35.12 -24.53
C ASP A 526 -5.90 36.50 -25.08
N TYR A 527 -5.19 36.49 -26.22
CA TYR A 527 -4.71 37.71 -26.86
C TYR A 527 -5.84 38.60 -27.36
N ASP A 528 -7.01 38.04 -27.69
CA ASP A 528 -8.15 38.85 -28.15
C ASP A 528 -8.67 39.70 -26.99
N THR A 529 -8.88 39.08 -25.82
CA THR A 529 -9.26 39.80 -24.60
C THR A 529 -8.16 40.77 -24.15
N LEU A 530 -6.89 40.36 -24.16
CA LEU A 530 -5.78 41.24 -23.78
C LEU A 530 -5.72 42.49 -24.67
N ASN A 531 -5.87 42.32 -25.99
CA ASN A 531 -5.83 43.43 -26.95
C ASN A 531 -7.06 44.33 -26.78
N ALA A 532 -8.24 43.76 -26.56
CA ALA A 532 -9.46 44.52 -26.27
C ALA A 532 -9.27 45.39 -25.00
N MET A 533 -8.79 44.79 -23.91
CA MET A 533 -8.57 45.50 -22.64
C MET A 533 -7.55 46.63 -22.76
N LYS A 534 -6.44 46.40 -23.48
CA LYS A 534 -5.45 47.45 -23.77
C LYS A 534 -6.04 48.60 -24.60
N SER A 535 -6.92 48.29 -25.55
CA SER A 535 -7.52 49.31 -26.41
C SER A 535 -8.61 50.13 -25.73
N SER A 536 -9.38 49.51 -24.82
CA SER A 536 -10.58 50.12 -24.24
C SER A 536 -10.38 50.73 -22.85
N TYR A 537 -9.39 50.27 -22.08
CA TYR A 537 -9.25 50.64 -20.66
C TYR A 537 -7.83 51.07 -20.25
N ALA A 538 -6.89 51.23 -21.18
CA ALA A 538 -5.51 51.59 -20.84
C ALA A 538 -5.42 52.90 -20.02
N ASP A 539 -6.21 53.92 -20.38
CA ASP A 539 -6.17 55.22 -19.70
C ASP A 539 -6.77 55.15 -18.27
N GLU A 540 -7.86 54.38 -18.08
CA GLU A 540 -8.51 54.20 -16.77
C GLU A 540 -7.59 53.52 -15.74
N PHE A 541 -6.78 52.56 -16.18
CA PHE A 541 -5.84 51.86 -15.29
C PHE A 541 -4.50 52.60 -15.13
N SER A 542 -4.13 53.46 -16.09
CA SER A 542 -2.90 54.27 -15.98
C SER A 542 -3.00 55.31 -14.86
N SER A 543 -4.18 55.87 -14.61
CA SER A 543 -4.42 56.86 -13.53
C SER A 543 -4.44 56.26 -12.11
N ILE A 544 -4.27 54.95 -11.93
CA ILE A 544 -4.21 54.32 -10.60
C ILE A 544 -2.83 54.56 -9.93
N ALA A 545 -1.79 54.78 -10.73
CA ALA A 545 -0.44 55.03 -10.25
C ALA A 545 -0.17 56.51 -9.95
N ASP A 546 -1.07 57.40 -10.36
CA ASP A 546 -1.09 58.84 -10.05
C ASP A 546 -1.95 59.12 -8.80
#